data_AF-A0A1M5Y971-F1
#
_entry.id   AF-A0A1M5Y971-F1
#
_cell.length_a   1.000
_cell.length_b   1.000
_cell.length_c   1.000
_cell.angle_alpha   90.00
_cell.angle_beta   90.00
_cell.angle_gamma   90.00
#
_symmetry.space_group_name_H-M   'P 1'
#
loop_
_entity.id
_entity.type
_entity.pdbx_description
1 polymer ?
#
loop_
_entity_poly.entity_id
_entity_poly.type
_entity_poly.pdbx_seq_one_letter_code
_entity_poly.pdbx_strand_id
1 'polypeptide(L)'
;MESCINRKKKLIKRCVSGLLLLTFLSFGATGGLAAYEGKTLIPMGNAVGINIQSEGVMVAGVPEVLSDGQTASPARGAGLSAGDIITQIGSAHVSSTEDLKAAISKLDGSPVPIKISRGSNILNIKVTPHKCDDGHCELGLWMRDGIAGIGTLTFYDPETKTFGALGHAVNDIETGVIIPLRAGSVMRSVVTDVIQGKAGMPGQLRGTFNIDSILGTLTENSSSGIFGKMEGNDLMRGKAALPVAQASEIKTGPATILSNVSGTDVTEYKVEITRVYTGSEAVGRSMMLSVTDPALIAQTGGIVQGMSGSPIIQNGKLIGAVTHVLVNDPTRGYGISIENMLDTIGGNSKNKAA
;
A
#
# COMPACT_ATOMS: atom_id res chain seq x y z
N MET A 1 -98.95 11.12 -25.88
CA MET A 1 -98.12 11.24 -27.10
C MET A 1 -96.73 10.80 -26.69
N GLU A 2 -96.29 9.59 -27.05
CA GLU A 2 -95.61 9.29 -28.33
C GLU A 2 -94.19 9.92 -28.38
N SER A 3 -93.10 9.27 -28.81
CA SER A 3 -92.92 7.95 -29.42
C SER A 3 -91.49 7.42 -29.18
N CYS A 4 -91.42 6.11 -28.92
CA CYS A 4 -90.52 5.06 -29.41
C CYS A 4 -89.33 5.36 -30.40
N ILE A 5 -88.30 4.48 -30.35
CA ILE A 5 -87.37 4.00 -31.43
C ILE A 5 -85.84 4.36 -31.40
N ASN A 6 -85.04 3.33 -31.02
CA ASN A 6 -83.72 2.84 -31.50
C ASN A 6 -82.33 3.56 -31.37
N ARG A 7 -81.44 2.85 -30.65
CA ARG A 7 -80.06 2.37 -31.01
C ARG A 7 -78.89 3.36 -31.25
N LYS A 8 -77.80 3.16 -30.48
CA LYS A 8 -76.63 2.32 -30.88
C LYS A 8 -75.61 2.07 -29.74
N LYS A 9 -74.99 0.87 -29.80
CA LYS A 9 -73.70 0.37 -29.23
C LYS A 9 -72.69 1.50 -28.87
N LYS A 10 -71.80 1.46 -27.86
CA LYS A 10 -70.93 0.42 -27.25
C LYS A 10 -70.43 1.02 -25.89
N LEU A 11 -69.70 0.41 -24.95
CA LEU A 11 -69.08 -0.91 -24.70
C LEU A 11 -68.94 -1.09 -23.17
N ILE A 12 -68.63 -2.30 -22.67
CA ILE A 12 -68.38 -2.61 -21.24
C ILE A 12 -66.87 -2.69 -20.95
N LYS A 13 -66.42 -2.19 -19.79
CA LYS A 13 -65.25 -2.74 -19.08
C LYS A 13 -65.49 -2.74 -17.56
N ARG A 14 -65.50 -3.96 -16.98
CA ARG A 14 -65.51 -4.25 -15.54
C ARG A 14 -64.07 -4.45 -15.08
N CYS A 15 -63.74 -4.07 -13.85
CA CYS A 15 -63.44 -5.02 -12.74
C CYS A 15 -62.68 -4.33 -11.59
N VAL A 16 -63.03 -4.77 -10.38
CA VAL A 16 -62.47 -4.35 -9.09
C VAL A 16 -61.76 -5.56 -8.46
N SER A 17 -60.90 -5.30 -7.48
CA SER A 17 -60.23 -6.24 -6.56
C SER A 17 -58.99 -6.99 -7.06
N GLY A 18 -57.92 -6.84 -6.27
CA GLY A 18 -56.62 -7.48 -6.45
C GLY A 18 -55.62 -7.01 -5.39
N LEU A 19 -56.01 -7.04 -4.10
CA LEU A 19 -55.15 -6.62 -2.98
C LEU A 19 -54.12 -7.72 -2.69
N LEU A 20 -52.91 -7.60 -3.24
CA LEU A 20 -51.83 -8.55 -3.00
C LEU A 20 -51.05 -8.17 -1.74
N LEU A 21 -51.20 -8.96 -0.68
CA LEU A 21 -50.49 -8.77 0.59
C LEU A 21 -49.05 -9.29 0.46
N LEU A 22 -48.12 -8.41 0.07
CA LEU A 22 -46.69 -8.72 0.03
C LEU A 22 -46.12 -8.76 1.45
N THR A 23 -45.94 -9.97 1.98
CA THR A 23 -45.21 -10.21 3.22
C THR A 23 -43.73 -9.87 3.03
N PHE A 24 -43.31 -8.73 3.58
CA PHE A 24 -41.90 -8.37 3.72
C PHE A 24 -41.20 -9.35 4.68
N LEU A 25 -40.72 -10.46 4.15
CA LEU A 25 -39.57 -11.18 4.72
C LEU A 25 -38.32 -10.34 4.45
N SER A 26 -38.12 -9.32 5.29
CA SER A 26 -36.86 -8.61 5.41
C SER A 26 -35.81 -9.60 5.90
N PHE A 27 -35.12 -10.24 4.94
CA PHE A 27 -33.97 -11.09 5.19
C PHE A 27 -32.87 -10.20 5.78
N GLY A 28 -32.76 -10.18 7.11
CA GLY A 28 -31.76 -9.40 7.80
C GLY A 28 -30.38 -9.87 7.36
N ALA A 29 -29.59 -8.97 6.77
CA ALA A 29 -28.22 -9.25 6.37
C ALA A 29 -27.32 -9.36 7.61
N THR A 30 -27.42 -10.47 8.35
CA THR A 30 -26.48 -10.87 9.40
C THR A 30 -25.19 -11.39 8.76
N GLY A 31 -24.50 -10.52 8.03
CA GLY A 31 -23.26 -10.80 7.31
C GLY A 31 -22.20 -9.74 7.62
N GLY A 32 -21.59 -9.82 8.80
CA GLY A 32 -20.58 -8.84 9.22
C GLY A 32 -19.90 -9.05 10.57
N LEU A 33 -20.10 -10.19 11.25
CA LEU A 33 -19.58 -10.44 12.61
C LEU A 33 -18.51 -11.54 12.71
N ALA A 34 -18.19 -12.22 11.61
CA ALA A 34 -17.46 -13.51 11.65
C ALA A 34 -16.27 -13.63 10.67
N ALA A 35 -15.75 -12.53 10.11
CA ALA A 35 -14.76 -12.59 9.03
C ALA A 35 -13.43 -13.26 9.42
N TYR A 36 -13.00 -13.10 10.68
CA TYR A 36 -11.72 -13.61 11.21
C TYR A 36 -11.87 -14.32 12.56
N GLU A 37 -13.07 -14.80 12.88
CA GLU A 37 -13.32 -15.51 14.14
C GLU A 37 -12.46 -16.78 14.23
N GLY A 38 -11.78 -16.97 15.36
CA GLY A 38 -10.84 -18.07 15.56
C GLY A 38 -9.49 -17.95 14.83
N LYS A 39 -9.28 -16.97 13.93
CA LYS A 39 -7.99 -16.80 13.25
C LYS A 39 -6.91 -16.34 14.24
N THR A 40 -5.75 -16.97 14.15
CA THR A 40 -4.54 -16.58 14.89
C THR A 40 -3.40 -16.26 13.93
N LEU A 41 -2.50 -15.39 14.36
CA LEU A 41 -1.32 -14.94 13.61
C LEU A 41 -0.12 -14.81 14.55
N ILE A 42 1.08 -15.07 14.06
CA ILE A 42 2.32 -14.87 14.82
C ILE A 42 2.73 -13.39 14.65
N PRO A 43 2.76 -12.56 15.71
CA PRO A 43 3.25 -11.19 15.64
C PRO A 43 4.78 -11.18 15.55
N MET A 44 5.32 -10.39 14.63
CA MET A 44 6.72 -10.47 14.24
C MET A 44 7.60 -9.41 14.85
N GLY A 45 7.46 -8.13 14.45
CA GLY A 45 8.25 -7.00 14.96
C GLY A 45 9.71 -6.95 14.48
N ASN A 46 10.14 -7.91 13.64
CA ASN A 46 11.50 -7.98 13.10
C ASN A 46 11.72 -6.93 12.00
N ALA A 47 12.83 -6.17 12.09
CA ALA A 47 13.26 -5.33 10.98
C ALA A 47 13.80 -6.21 9.84
N VAL A 48 13.49 -5.82 8.62
CA VAL A 48 13.81 -6.56 7.40
C VAL A 48 14.20 -5.60 6.27
N GLY A 49 15.04 -6.10 5.36
CA GLY A 49 15.24 -5.46 4.07
C GLY A 49 14.01 -5.71 3.21
N ILE A 50 13.47 -4.67 2.60
CA ILE A 50 12.37 -4.74 1.64
C ILE A 50 12.95 -4.27 0.32
N ASN A 51 12.83 -5.08 -0.73
CA ASN A 51 13.23 -4.74 -2.09
C ASN A 51 12.03 -4.94 -3.02
N ILE A 52 11.62 -3.88 -3.72
CA ILE A 52 10.49 -3.88 -4.65
C ILE A 52 11.01 -3.49 -6.03
N GLN A 53 10.68 -4.31 -7.03
CA GLN A 53 10.90 -4.04 -8.45
C GLN A 53 9.57 -3.65 -9.09
N SER A 54 9.62 -2.55 -9.84
CA SER A 54 8.47 -1.92 -10.48
C SER A 54 8.03 -2.69 -11.74
N GLU A 55 6.72 -2.65 -12.04
CA GLU A 55 6.17 -3.06 -13.33
C GLU A 55 6.37 -1.95 -14.37
N GLY A 56 7.59 -1.88 -14.91
CA GLY A 56 8.02 -0.80 -15.80
C GLY A 56 8.75 0.31 -15.04
N VAL A 57 9.19 1.33 -15.77
CA VAL A 57 10.05 2.40 -15.24
C VAL A 57 9.21 3.61 -14.84
N MET A 58 9.23 3.96 -13.56
CA MET A 58 8.64 5.19 -13.05
C MET A 58 9.47 6.41 -13.46
N VAL A 59 8.79 7.43 -13.97
CA VAL A 59 9.32 8.77 -14.15
C VAL A 59 9.33 9.46 -12.79
N ALA A 60 10.49 9.57 -12.16
CA ALA A 60 10.65 10.35 -10.92
C ALA A 60 10.62 11.86 -11.21
N GLY A 61 11.09 12.26 -12.39
CA GLY A 61 11.09 13.66 -12.82
C GLY A 61 11.30 13.81 -14.32
N VAL A 62 10.92 14.97 -14.84
CA VAL A 62 11.15 15.39 -16.23
C VAL A 62 12.09 16.60 -16.26
N PRO A 63 13.40 16.42 -16.00
CA PRO A 63 14.38 17.50 -16.08
C PRO A 63 14.43 18.09 -17.48
N GLU A 64 14.95 19.30 -17.56
CA GLU A 64 15.30 19.92 -18.84
C GLU A 64 16.67 19.42 -19.29
N VAL A 65 16.78 19.14 -20.59
CA VAL A 65 18.02 18.81 -21.28
C VAL A 65 18.56 20.09 -21.91
N LEU A 66 19.88 20.27 -21.85
CA LEU A 66 20.57 21.34 -22.58
C LEU A 66 20.89 20.84 -23.99
N SER A 67 20.32 21.52 -24.99
CA SER A 67 20.52 21.26 -26.42
C SER A 67 20.81 22.58 -27.12
N ASP A 68 21.97 22.73 -27.73
CA ASP A 68 22.31 23.84 -28.63
C ASP A 68 22.08 25.25 -28.05
N GLY A 69 22.24 25.40 -26.72
CA GLY A 69 21.97 26.64 -25.98
C GLY A 69 20.49 26.91 -25.68
N GLN A 70 19.59 25.99 -26.03
CA GLN A 70 18.19 25.98 -25.60
C GLN A 70 17.94 24.88 -24.56
N THR A 71 17.03 25.17 -23.64
CA THR A 71 16.72 24.30 -22.51
C THR A 71 15.35 23.67 -22.74
N ALA A 72 15.32 22.38 -23.05
CA ALA A 72 14.10 21.68 -23.46
C ALA A 72 14.02 20.27 -22.86
N SER A 73 12.81 19.83 -22.49
CA SER A 73 12.58 18.46 -22.01
C SER A 73 11.68 17.73 -23.02
N PRO A 74 12.22 16.81 -23.85
CA PRO A 74 11.43 16.02 -24.79
C PRO A 74 10.24 15.32 -24.14
N ALA A 75 10.46 14.71 -22.97
CA ALA A 75 9.44 14.06 -22.18
C ALA A 75 8.33 15.03 -21.73
N ARG A 76 8.69 16.18 -21.16
CA ARG A 76 7.70 17.19 -20.73
C ARG A 76 6.91 17.75 -21.91
N GLY A 77 7.57 18.01 -23.04
CA GLY A 77 6.93 18.49 -24.28
C GLY A 77 5.93 17.50 -24.86
N ALA A 78 6.15 16.19 -24.64
CA ALA A 78 5.23 15.12 -25.01
C ALA A 78 4.17 14.79 -23.93
N GLY A 79 4.15 15.52 -22.82
CA GLY A 79 3.16 15.37 -21.75
C GLY A 79 3.45 14.25 -20.73
N LEU A 80 4.69 13.75 -20.64
CA LEU A 80 5.10 12.95 -19.48
C LEU A 80 5.19 13.83 -18.23
N SER A 81 4.84 13.22 -17.11
CA SER A 81 4.85 13.81 -15.78
C SER A 81 5.52 12.87 -14.79
N ALA A 82 6.01 13.43 -13.68
CA ALA A 82 6.44 12.64 -12.55
C ALA A 82 5.28 11.74 -12.04
N GLY A 83 5.56 10.47 -11.79
CA GLY A 83 4.59 9.43 -11.42
C GLY A 83 4.05 8.59 -12.57
N ASP A 84 4.40 8.90 -13.83
CA ASP A 84 4.11 8.02 -14.97
C ASP A 84 4.95 6.74 -14.94
N ILE A 85 4.36 5.60 -15.29
CA ILE A 85 5.08 4.31 -15.41
C ILE A 85 5.23 3.92 -16.88
N ILE A 86 6.44 4.01 -17.42
CA ILE A 86 6.77 3.60 -18.80
C ILE A 86 6.84 2.07 -18.87
N THR A 87 5.99 1.48 -19.70
CA THR A 87 5.88 0.02 -19.90
C THR A 87 6.29 -0.44 -21.31
N GLN A 88 6.40 0.49 -22.26
CA GLN A 88 6.82 0.21 -23.63
C GLN A 88 7.36 1.48 -24.31
N ILE A 89 8.39 1.34 -25.14
CA ILE A 89 8.90 2.39 -26.04
C ILE A 89 9.15 1.78 -27.44
N GLY A 90 8.53 2.35 -28.47
CA GLY A 90 8.46 1.73 -29.79
C GLY A 90 7.83 0.33 -29.72
N SER A 91 8.55 -0.68 -30.18
CA SER A 91 8.18 -2.10 -30.04
C SER A 91 8.79 -2.78 -28.80
N ALA A 92 9.69 -2.12 -28.06
CA ALA A 92 10.37 -2.71 -26.91
C ALA A 92 9.50 -2.60 -25.65
N HIS A 93 9.26 -3.73 -24.99
CA HIS A 93 8.73 -3.74 -23.62
C HIS A 93 9.81 -3.24 -22.64
N VAL A 94 9.37 -2.56 -21.58
CA VAL A 94 10.24 -1.94 -20.58
C VAL A 94 9.85 -2.47 -19.20
N SER A 95 10.79 -3.13 -18.53
CA SER A 95 10.62 -3.69 -17.17
C SER A 95 11.69 -3.21 -16.16
N SER A 96 12.74 -2.55 -16.64
CA SER A 96 13.87 -2.01 -15.89
C SER A 96 14.41 -0.72 -16.54
N THR A 97 15.23 0.05 -15.81
CA THR A 97 15.90 1.21 -16.42
C THR A 97 16.90 0.78 -17.49
N GLU A 98 17.46 -0.42 -17.40
CA GLU A 98 18.36 -1.03 -18.38
C GLU A 98 17.63 -1.30 -19.70
N ASP A 99 16.41 -1.85 -19.65
CA ASP A 99 15.56 -2.04 -20.84
C ASP A 99 15.29 -0.69 -21.53
N LEU A 100 14.92 0.32 -20.74
CA LEU A 100 14.59 1.65 -21.27
C LEU A 100 15.82 2.34 -21.88
N LYS A 101 16.98 2.33 -21.21
CA LYS A 101 18.25 2.83 -21.75
C LYS A 101 18.63 2.10 -23.04
N ALA A 102 18.51 0.77 -23.08
CA ALA A 102 18.84 -0.07 -24.23
C ALA A 102 17.83 0.03 -25.39
N ALA A 103 16.67 0.64 -25.17
CA ALA A 103 15.72 1.00 -26.21
C ALA A 103 15.92 2.45 -26.69
N ILE A 104 16.20 3.40 -25.79
CA ILE A 104 16.53 4.79 -26.11
C ILE A 104 17.80 4.87 -26.97
N SER A 105 18.82 4.05 -26.69
CA SER A 105 20.08 4.03 -27.46
C SER A 105 19.93 3.51 -28.91
N LYS A 106 18.76 2.99 -29.28
CA LYS A 106 18.42 2.55 -30.64
C LYS A 106 17.57 3.55 -31.41
N LEU A 107 17.21 4.68 -30.80
CA LEU A 107 16.47 5.75 -31.45
C LEU A 107 17.40 6.56 -32.36
N ASP A 108 16.84 7.12 -33.42
CA ASP A 108 17.56 7.81 -34.50
C ASP A 108 17.33 9.34 -34.52
N GLY A 109 16.47 9.84 -33.63
CA GLY A 109 15.93 11.20 -33.61
C GLY A 109 14.44 11.28 -34.00
N SER A 110 13.86 10.22 -34.57
CA SER A 110 12.47 10.23 -35.03
C SER A 110 11.45 10.04 -33.89
N PRO A 111 10.20 10.55 -34.03
CA PRO A 111 9.23 10.50 -32.93
C PRO A 111 8.71 9.08 -32.67
N VAL A 112 8.98 8.58 -31.46
CA VAL A 112 8.68 7.21 -31.01
C VAL A 112 7.42 7.15 -30.14
N PRO A 113 6.53 6.16 -30.29
CA PRO A 113 5.41 5.95 -29.37
C PRO A 113 5.91 5.39 -28.03
N ILE A 114 5.39 5.91 -26.92
CA ILE A 114 5.63 5.40 -25.56
C ILE A 114 4.28 5.04 -24.94
N LYS A 115 4.21 3.86 -24.32
CA LYS A 115 3.06 3.45 -23.50
C LYS A 115 3.37 3.72 -22.04
N ILE A 116 2.52 4.49 -21.39
CA ILE A 116 2.60 4.80 -19.95
C ILE A 116 1.35 4.34 -19.21
N SER A 117 1.50 4.00 -17.93
CA SER A 117 0.40 3.96 -16.98
C SER A 117 0.41 5.23 -16.12
N ARG A 118 -0.74 5.88 -15.98
CA ARG A 118 -0.97 7.06 -15.13
C ARG A 118 -2.18 6.79 -14.24
N GLY A 119 -1.94 6.35 -13.01
CA GLY A 119 -2.97 5.80 -12.14
C GLY A 119 -3.54 4.51 -12.74
N SER A 120 -4.85 4.47 -12.98
CA SER A 120 -5.53 3.35 -13.65
C SER A 120 -5.58 3.47 -15.18
N ASN A 121 -5.08 4.57 -15.76
CA ASN A 121 -5.21 4.83 -17.20
C ASN A 121 -3.93 4.44 -17.96
N ILE A 122 -4.09 3.63 -19.01
CA ILE A 122 -3.00 3.39 -19.98
C ILE A 122 -3.10 4.42 -21.09
N LEU A 123 -2.04 5.19 -21.29
CA LEU A 123 -1.93 6.22 -22.33
C LEU A 123 -0.85 5.82 -23.34
N ASN A 124 -1.07 6.17 -24.61
CA ASN A 124 -0.04 6.10 -25.64
C ASN A 124 0.27 7.54 -26.06
N ILE A 125 1.51 7.95 -25.88
CA ILE A 125 2.03 9.29 -26.20
C ILE A 125 3.14 9.15 -27.25
N LYS A 126 3.48 10.24 -27.93
CA LYS A 126 4.56 10.26 -28.93
C LYS A 126 5.64 11.24 -28.50
N VAL A 127 6.87 10.76 -28.32
CA VAL A 127 8.01 11.59 -27.89
C VAL A 127 9.00 11.68 -29.04
N THR A 128 9.40 12.90 -29.40
CA THR A 128 10.56 13.12 -30.28
C THR A 128 11.79 13.22 -29.41
N PRO A 129 12.71 12.23 -29.40
CA PRO A 129 13.93 12.32 -28.61
C PRO A 129 14.77 13.51 -29.07
N HIS A 130 15.46 14.15 -28.13
CA HIS A 130 16.57 15.03 -28.53
C HIS A 130 17.73 14.14 -28.96
N LYS A 131 18.40 14.49 -30.05
CA LYS A 131 19.60 13.80 -30.55
C LYS A 131 20.79 14.73 -30.41
N CYS A 132 21.75 14.32 -29.60
CA CYS A 132 22.96 15.07 -29.29
C CYS A 132 23.98 14.99 -30.44
N ASP A 133 24.98 15.88 -30.43
CA ASP A 133 26.01 16.01 -31.48
C ASP A 133 26.81 14.73 -31.77
N ASP A 134 27.04 13.91 -30.75
CA ASP A 134 27.72 12.60 -30.86
C ASP A 134 26.80 11.47 -31.35
N GLY A 135 25.52 11.78 -31.57
CA GLY A 135 24.48 10.89 -32.09
C GLY A 135 23.62 10.18 -31.03
N HIS A 136 23.88 10.33 -29.73
CA HIS A 136 23.03 9.68 -28.72
C HIS A 136 21.67 10.38 -28.58
N CYS A 137 20.63 9.62 -28.17
CA CYS A 137 19.28 10.15 -27.96
C CYS A 137 18.96 10.31 -26.47
N GLU A 138 18.36 11.43 -26.10
CA GLU A 138 17.87 11.71 -24.75
C GLU A 138 16.37 12.04 -24.74
N LEU A 139 15.71 11.68 -23.64
CA LEU A 139 14.29 12.03 -23.38
C LEU A 139 14.10 13.09 -22.29
N GLY A 140 15.13 13.40 -21.49
CA GLY A 140 14.98 14.26 -20.30
C GLY A 140 14.14 13.60 -19.20
N LEU A 141 14.60 12.45 -18.71
CA LEU A 141 13.92 11.65 -17.68
C LEU A 141 14.83 11.38 -16.47
N TRP A 142 14.31 11.58 -15.27
CA TRP A 142 14.78 10.89 -14.08
C TRP A 142 13.93 9.63 -13.88
N MET A 143 14.61 8.49 -13.69
CA MET A 143 14.01 7.16 -13.81
C MET A 143 14.24 6.36 -12.53
N ARG A 144 13.22 5.62 -12.09
CA ARG A 144 13.29 4.62 -11.02
C ARG A 144 12.54 3.36 -11.46
N ASP A 145 13.08 2.18 -11.22
CA ASP A 145 12.44 0.89 -11.51
C ASP A 145 12.32 0.00 -10.27
N GLY A 146 12.55 0.57 -9.09
CA GLY A 146 12.40 -0.11 -7.82
C GLY A 146 12.78 0.77 -6.64
N ILE A 147 12.63 0.20 -5.44
CA ILE A 147 13.08 0.81 -4.19
C ILE A 147 13.55 -0.29 -3.24
N ALA A 148 14.58 0.02 -2.46
CA ALA A 148 15.06 -0.81 -1.37
C ALA A 148 15.12 0.01 -0.07
N GLY A 149 14.79 -0.61 1.06
CA GLY A 149 14.78 0.06 2.36
C GLY A 149 14.55 -0.89 3.52
N ILE A 150 14.51 -0.34 4.73
CA ILE A 150 14.18 -1.08 5.96
C ILE A 150 12.71 -0.88 6.27
N GLY A 151 12.02 -1.98 6.61
CA GLY A 151 10.70 -1.96 7.22
C GLY A 151 10.57 -3.06 8.26
N THR A 152 9.39 -3.19 8.87
CA THR A 152 9.13 -4.20 9.89
C THR A 152 8.15 -5.27 9.37
N LEU A 153 8.46 -6.55 9.60
CA LEU A 153 7.51 -7.64 9.48
C LEU A 153 6.43 -7.48 10.56
N THR A 154 5.18 -7.44 10.14
CA THR A 154 4.02 -7.30 11.02
C THR A 154 3.61 -8.66 11.55
N PHE A 155 3.19 -9.55 10.67
CA PHE A 155 2.67 -10.85 11.08
C PHE A 155 3.07 -11.94 10.11
N TYR A 156 2.99 -13.17 10.61
CA TYR A 156 3.05 -14.38 9.82
C TYR A 156 1.84 -15.26 10.10
N ASP A 157 1.21 -15.74 9.03
CA ASP A 157 0.13 -16.71 9.04
C ASP A 157 0.71 -18.13 8.83
N PRO A 158 0.76 -18.99 9.86
CA PRO A 158 1.34 -20.32 9.74
C PRO A 158 0.51 -21.27 8.86
N GLU A 159 -0.79 -21.01 8.67
CA GLU A 159 -1.67 -21.85 7.86
C GLU A 159 -1.38 -21.66 6.36
N THR A 160 -1.23 -20.40 5.95
CA THR A 160 -1.12 -20.01 4.54
C THR A 160 0.30 -19.65 4.11
N LYS A 161 1.27 -19.65 5.04
CA LYS A 161 2.64 -19.12 4.91
C LYS A 161 2.72 -17.65 4.48
N THR A 162 1.63 -16.90 4.65
CA THR A 162 1.55 -15.48 4.25
C THR A 162 2.20 -14.61 5.31
N PHE A 163 2.95 -13.59 4.90
CA PHE A 163 3.34 -12.51 5.80
C PHE A 163 2.67 -11.20 5.40
N GLY A 164 2.47 -10.33 6.40
CA GLY A 164 2.26 -8.90 6.19
C GLY A 164 3.45 -8.13 6.75
N ALA A 165 3.90 -7.11 6.04
CA ALA A 165 4.91 -6.16 6.49
C ALA A 165 4.43 -4.73 6.23
N LEU A 166 4.99 -3.78 6.98
CA LEU A 166 4.47 -2.40 7.06
C LEU A 166 2.98 -2.37 7.50
N GLY A 167 2.37 -1.19 7.43
CA GLY A 167 0.91 -1.04 7.47
C GLY A 167 0.41 0.02 6.47
N HIS A 168 1.20 0.28 5.44
CA HIS A 168 0.92 1.22 4.35
C HIS A 168 1.64 0.77 3.07
N ALA A 169 1.26 1.36 1.93
CA ALA A 169 1.92 1.13 0.65
C ALA A 169 3.36 1.65 0.65
N VAL A 170 4.24 0.97 -0.08
CA VAL A 170 5.54 1.54 -0.45
C VAL A 170 5.34 2.43 -1.67
N ASN A 171 5.55 3.73 -1.46
CA ASN A 171 5.40 4.78 -2.46
C ASN A 171 6.76 5.36 -2.82
N ASP A 172 6.87 5.90 -4.02
CA ASP A 172 7.95 6.83 -4.33
C ASP A 172 7.74 8.16 -3.57
N ILE A 173 8.82 8.71 -3.02
CA ILE A 173 8.78 9.85 -2.09
C ILE A 173 8.55 11.18 -2.82
N GLU A 174 8.98 11.28 -4.08
CA GLU A 174 8.86 12.49 -4.89
C GLU A 174 7.45 12.64 -5.50
N THR A 175 6.87 11.53 -5.93
CA THR A 175 5.59 11.48 -6.66
C THR A 175 4.40 11.07 -5.79
N GLY A 176 4.63 10.39 -4.66
CA GLY A 176 3.58 9.80 -3.83
C GLY A 176 2.89 8.58 -4.45
N VAL A 177 3.32 8.12 -5.63
CA VAL A 177 2.71 6.99 -6.35
C VAL A 177 3.11 5.66 -5.70
N ILE A 178 2.14 4.79 -5.45
CA ILE A 178 2.35 3.40 -5.03
C ILE A 178 3.18 2.70 -6.11
N ILE A 179 4.34 2.14 -5.75
CA ILE A 179 5.21 1.48 -6.72
C ILE A 179 4.52 0.18 -7.19
N PRO A 180 4.19 0.04 -8.49
CA PRO A 180 3.47 -1.13 -8.98
C PRO A 180 4.36 -2.37 -8.89
N LEU A 181 3.98 -3.36 -8.10
CA LEU A 181 4.83 -4.51 -7.79
C LEU A 181 4.86 -5.50 -8.96
N ARG A 182 6.01 -5.62 -9.64
CA ARG A 182 6.29 -6.73 -10.58
C ARG A 182 6.89 -7.94 -9.86
N ALA A 183 7.85 -7.67 -9.00
CA ALA A 183 8.55 -8.66 -8.20
C ALA A 183 9.12 -7.97 -6.96
N GLY A 184 9.38 -8.73 -5.90
CA GLY A 184 10.05 -8.18 -4.73
C GLY A 184 10.36 -9.25 -3.70
N SER A 185 11.19 -8.89 -2.74
CA SER A 185 11.66 -9.78 -1.70
C SER A 185 11.71 -9.08 -0.35
N VAL A 186 11.59 -9.89 0.69
CA VAL A 186 11.93 -9.52 2.06
C VAL A 186 13.19 -10.28 2.42
N MET A 187 14.22 -9.58 2.90
CA MET A 187 15.53 -10.13 3.23
C MET A 187 15.88 -9.90 4.70
N ARG A 188 16.80 -10.73 5.22
CA ARG A 188 17.33 -10.56 6.57
C ARG A 188 18.05 -9.21 6.69
N SER A 189 17.69 -8.45 7.72
CA SER A 189 18.33 -7.18 8.10
C SER A 189 18.94 -7.29 9.50
N VAL A 190 19.88 -6.40 9.80
CA VAL A 190 20.40 -6.10 11.13
C VAL A 190 20.34 -4.60 11.32
N VAL A 191 19.66 -4.13 12.38
CA VAL A 191 19.65 -2.71 12.75
C VAL A 191 20.97 -2.37 13.43
N THR A 192 21.74 -1.46 12.84
CA THR A 192 23.09 -1.10 13.28
C THR A 192 23.15 0.22 14.04
N ASP A 193 22.21 1.12 13.78
CA ASP A 193 22.16 2.49 14.34
C ASP A 193 20.72 3.04 14.25
N VAL A 194 20.40 4.08 15.00
CA VAL A 194 19.11 4.79 14.90
C VAL A 194 19.33 6.30 14.91
N ILE A 195 18.88 6.97 13.84
CA ILE A 195 18.70 8.42 13.86
C ILE A 195 17.47 8.71 14.71
N GLN A 196 17.67 9.38 15.86
CA GLN A 196 16.56 9.74 16.74
C GLN A 196 15.61 10.75 16.11
N GLY A 197 14.31 10.47 16.22
CA GLY A 197 13.25 11.40 15.84
C GLY A 197 13.15 12.58 16.79
N LYS A 198 12.90 13.76 16.25
CA LYS A 198 12.66 15.01 16.99
C LYS A 198 11.50 15.76 16.35
N ALA A 199 10.88 16.70 17.06
CA ALA A 199 9.84 17.55 16.48
C ALA A 199 10.39 18.29 15.23
N GLY A 200 9.74 18.09 14.09
CA GLY A 200 10.15 18.62 12.78
C GLY A 200 11.20 17.78 12.03
N MET A 201 11.79 16.76 12.67
CA MET A 201 12.86 15.94 12.10
C MET A 201 12.56 14.45 12.28
N PRO A 202 11.99 13.76 11.28
CA PRO A 202 11.74 12.33 11.32
C PRO A 202 13.03 11.54 11.59
N GLY A 203 12.97 10.62 12.56
CA GLY A 203 14.05 9.67 12.80
C GLY A 203 13.98 8.48 11.84
N GLN A 204 15.02 7.64 11.86
CA GLN A 204 15.15 6.50 10.94
C GLN A 204 15.99 5.37 11.54
N LEU A 205 15.52 4.12 11.45
CA LEU A 205 16.34 2.93 11.67
C LEU A 205 17.38 2.80 10.56
N ARG A 206 18.64 2.62 10.93
CA ARG A 206 19.74 2.30 10.01
C ARG A 206 20.16 0.87 10.21
N GLY A 207 20.50 0.21 9.12
CA GLY A 207 20.84 -1.20 9.16
C GLY A 207 21.36 -1.68 7.82
N THR A 208 21.81 -2.93 7.81
CA THR A 208 22.31 -3.62 6.63
C THR A 208 21.45 -4.84 6.35
N PHE A 209 21.14 -5.08 5.09
CA PHE A 209 20.45 -6.29 4.63
C PHE A 209 21.27 -6.97 3.54
N ASN A 210 21.29 -8.29 3.53
CA ASN A 210 21.98 -9.07 2.50
C ASN A 210 20.98 -9.47 1.41
N ILE A 211 21.28 -9.10 0.16
CA ILE A 211 20.41 -9.37 -0.99
C ILE A 211 20.23 -10.87 -1.28
N ASP A 212 21.23 -11.69 -0.94
CA ASP A 212 21.18 -13.15 -1.10
C ASP A 212 20.46 -13.85 0.07
N SER A 213 20.19 -13.13 1.17
CA SER A 213 19.51 -13.68 2.37
C SER A 213 18.01 -13.44 2.33
N ILE A 214 17.36 -13.92 1.26
CA ILE A 214 15.91 -13.85 1.07
C ILE A 214 15.21 -14.68 2.17
N LEU A 215 14.14 -14.10 2.72
CA LEU A 215 13.24 -14.72 3.69
C LEU A 215 11.89 -15.09 3.07
N GLY A 216 11.49 -14.34 2.05
CA GLY A 216 10.23 -14.51 1.34
C GLY A 216 10.09 -13.57 0.15
N THR A 217 9.11 -13.85 -0.70
CA THR A 217 8.77 -13.09 -1.91
C THR A 217 7.54 -12.22 -1.67
N LEU A 218 7.56 -11.00 -2.21
CA LEU A 218 6.42 -10.09 -2.19
C LEU A 218 5.45 -10.42 -3.33
N THR A 219 4.16 -10.39 -3.03
CA THR A 219 3.07 -10.65 -3.98
C THR A 219 2.08 -9.49 -4.10
N GLU A 220 2.08 -8.53 -3.16
CA GLU A 220 1.18 -7.37 -3.16
C GLU A 220 1.86 -6.14 -2.51
N ASN A 221 1.66 -4.95 -3.08
CA ASN A 221 1.97 -3.65 -2.48
C ASN A 221 0.70 -2.79 -2.48
N SER A 222 0.03 -2.66 -1.34
CA SER A 222 -1.28 -2.01 -1.23
C SER A 222 -1.31 -0.90 -0.17
N SER A 223 -2.35 -0.07 -0.20
CA SER A 223 -2.57 1.00 0.79
C SER A 223 -2.60 0.54 2.26
N SER A 224 -2.80 -0.77 2.51
CA SER A 224 -2.86 -1.37 3.84
C SER A 224 -1.59 -2.10 4.27
N GLY A 225 -0.54 -2.13 3.44
CA GLY A 225 0.71 -2.85 3.70
C GLY A 225 1.26 -3.56 2.48
N ILE A 226 2.40 -4.23 2.66
CA ILE A 226 2.94 -5.16 1.66
C ILE A 226 2.78 -6.59 2.15
N PHE A 227 2.52 -7.50 1.22
CA PHE A 227 2.19 -8.89 1.55
C PHE A 227 2.94 -9.86 0.64
N GLY A 228 3.14 -11.08 1.13
CA GLY A 228 3.94 -12.06 0.41
C GLY A 228 3.94 -13.44 1.05
N LYS A 229 4.80 -14.33 0.55
CA LYS A 229 4.99 -15.69 1.06
C LYS A 229 6.38 -15.85 1.66
N MET A 230 6.45 -16.42 2.87
CA MET A 230 7.72 -16.82 3.47
C MET A 230 8.22 -18.13 2.84
N GLU A 231 9.52 -18.20 2.58
CA GLU A 231 10.18 -19.41 2.07
C GLU A 231 10.60 -20.34 3.23
N GLY A 232 10.97 -19.77 4.38
CA GLY A 232 11.34 -20.49 5.60
C GLY A 232 10.57 -20.02 6.84
N ASN A 233 10.70 -20.76 7.94
CA ASN A 233 10.02 -20.48 9.21
C ASN A 233 10.95 -20.18 10.40
N ASP A 234 12.25 -20.01 10.18
CA ASP A 234 13.24 -19.82 11.26
C ASP A 234 12.92 -18.62 12.16
N LEU A 235 12.50 -17.49 11.58
CA LEU A 235 12.09 -16.29 12.34
C LEU A 235 10.83 -16.52 13.19
N MET A 236 10.04 -17.55 12.87
CA MET A 236 8.77 -17.88 13.51
C MET A 236 8.94 -18.87 14.66
N ARG A 237 10.11 -19.52 14.75
CA ARG A 237 10.34 -20.67 15.63
C ARG A 237 10.25 -20.27 17.10
N GLY A 238 9.31 -20.89 17.82
CA GLY A 238 9.09 -20.64 19.24
C GLY A 238 8.26 -19.37 19.55
N LYS A 239 7.83 -18.61 18.55
CA LYS A 239 6.88 -17.50 18.75
C LYS A 239 5.45 -18.05 18.89
N ALA A 240 4.68 -17.49 19.83
CA ALA A 240 3.27 -17.83 20.00
C ALA A 240 2.39 -17.09 18.98
N ALA A 241 1.35 -17.75 18.48
CA ALA A 241 0.30 -17.09 17.70
C ALA A 241 -0.70 -16.41 18.65
N LEU A 242 -1.12 -15.19 18.30
CA LEU A 242 -2.17 -14.45 19.00
C LEU A 242 -3.47 -14.45 18.18
N PRO A 243 -4.64 -14.44 18.82
CA PRO A 243 -5.91 -14.21 18.12
C PRO A 243 -5.94 -12.82 17.48
N VAL A 244 -6.55 -12.75 16.30
CA VAL A 244 -6.89 -11.50 15.60
C VAL A 244 -8.02 -10.79 16.36
N ALA A 245 -7.89 -9.49 16.59
CA ALA A 245 -8.97 -8.68 17.14
C ALA A 245 -9.89 -8.14 16.04
N GLN A 246 -11.19 -8.08 16.34
CA GLN A 246 -12.16 -7.34 15.55
C GLN A 246 -11.99 -5.83 15.78
N ALA A 247 -12.31 -4.98 14.79
CA ALA A 247 -12.22 -3.52 14.92
C ALA A 247 -13.07 -2.96 16.09
N SER A 248 -14.17 -3.64 16.43
CA SER A 248 -15.02 -3.32 17.58
C SER A 248 -14.35 -3.57 18.94
N GLU A 249 -13.32 -4.41 19.00
CA GLU A 249 -12.56 -4.74 20.21
C GLU A 249 -11.41 -3.78 20.49
N ILE A 250 -10.99 -2.98 19.50
CA ILE A 250 -9.93 -1.98 19.65
C ILE A 250 -10.44 -0.84 20.54
N LYS A 251 -9.76 -0.57 21.67
CA LYS A 251 -10.13 0.47 22.63
C LYS A 251 -8.99 1.46 22.85
N THR A 252 -9.35 2.68 23.27
CA THR A 252 -8.39 3.62 23.85
C THR A 252 -7.85 3.10 25.18
N GLY A 253 -6.60 3.45 25.51
CA GLY A 253 -5.89 3.00 26.71
C GLY A 253 -4.66 2.14 26.40
N PRO A 254 -4.11 1.45 27.41
CA PRO A 254 -2.82 0.74 27.29
C PRO A 254 -2.80 -0.31 26.18
N ALA A 255 -1.64 -0.43 25.53
CA ALA A 255 -1.30 -1.45 24.55
C ALA A 255 0.23 -1.64 24.52
N THR A 256 0.71 -2.60 23.73
CA THR A 256 2.15 -2.77 23.46
C THR A 256 2.42 -2.82 21.97
N ILE A 257 3.68 -2.58 21.59
CA ILE A 257 4.19 -2.86 20.25
C ILE A 257 5.39 -3.80 20.30
N LEU A 258 5.51 -4.68 19.32
CA LEU A 258 6.75 -5.43 19.08
C LEU A 258 7.59 -4.69 18.03
N SER A 259 8.84 -4.35 18.36
CA SER A 259 9.74 -3.67 17.43
C SER A 259 11.20 -4.07 17.64
N ASN A 260 11.95 -4.10 16.54
CA ASN A 260 13.39 -4.35 16.52
C ASN A 260 14.11 -3.05 16.13
N VAL A 261 14.75 -2.42 17.12
CA VAL A 261 15.42 -1.11 16.98
C VAL A 261 16.94 -1.20 17.19
N SER A 262 17.47 -2.39 17.45
CA SER A 262 18.90 -2.68 17.60
C SER A 262 19.18 -4.15 17.32
N GLY A 263 20.24 -4.45 16.59
CA GLY A 263 20.60 -5.80 16.18
C GLY A 263 19.46 -6.50 15.42
N THR A 264 19.16 -7.74 15.81
CA THR A 264 18.04 -8.54 15.29
C THR A 264 16.89 -8.72 16.28
N ASP A 265 17.04 -8.17 17.48
CA ASP A 265 16.20 -8.52 18.63
C ASP A 265 14.90 -7.72 18.62
N VAL A 266 13.79 -8.44 18.77
CA VAL A 266 12.44 -7.87 18.87
C VAL A 266 12.12 -7.69 20.36
N THR A 267 11.84 -6.45 20.75
CA THR A 267 11.46 -6.10 22.11
C THR A 267 10.01 -5.64 22.14
N GLU A 268 9.31 -5.92 23.25
CA GLU A 268 7.99 -5.37 23.52
C GLU A 268 8.12 -4.01 24.21
N TYR A 269 7.45 -2.99 23.68
CA TYR A 269 7.45 -1.63 24.20
C TYR A 269 6.03 -1.15 24.51
N LYS A 270 5.88 -0.39 25.60
CA LYS A 270 4.59 0.19 26.01
C LYS A 270 4.14 1.34 25.12
N VAL A 271 2.86 1.32 24.76
CA VAL A 271 2.17 2.40 24.05
C VAL A 271 0.78 2.63 24.66
N GLU A 272 0.14 3.72 24.28
CA GLU A 272 -1.26 4.00 24.61
C GLU A 272 -2.03 4.35 23.34
N ILE A 273 -3.18 3.69 23.13
CA ILE A 273 -4.12 4.02 22.06
C ILE A 273 -4.90 5.26 22.51
N THR A 274 -4.64 6.39 21.86
CA THR A 274 -5.19 7.71 22.23
C THR A 274 -6.45 8.07 21.45
N ARG A 275 -6.67 7.46 20.29
CA ARG A 275 -7.92 7.56 19.50
C ARG A 275 -8.12 6.31 18.65
N VAL A 276 -9.37 5.91 18.46
CA VAL A 276 -9.81 4.94 17.44
C VAL A 276 -10.63 5.70 16.40
N TYR A 277 -10.40 5.43 15.12
CA TYR A 277 -11.12 6.06 14.00
C TYR A 277 -12.14 5.08 13.43
N THR A 278 -13.31 5.60 13.04
CA THR A 278 -14.43 4.79 12.51
C THR A 278 -15.05 5.47 11.29
N GLY A 279 -15.80 4.70 10.49
CA GLY A 279 -16.43 5.20 9.26
C GLY A 279 -15.41 5.74 8.26
N SER A 280 -15.74 6.86 7.61
CA SER A 280 -14.87 7.49 6.61
C SER A 280 -13.56 8.06 7.17
N GLU A 281 -13.46 8.35 8.47
CA GLU A 281 -12.19 8.78 9.08
C GLU A 281 -11.14 7.66 9.15
N ALA A 282 -11.58 6.39 9.03
CA ALA A 282 -10.75 5.20 9.19
C ALA A 282 -9.91 4.85 7.95
N VAL A 283 -10.12 5.55 6.82
CA VAL A 283 -9.41 5.29 5.56
C VAL A 283 -7.93 5.64 5.73
N GLY A 284 -7.05 4.62 5.62
CA GLY A 284 -5.60 4.76 5.80
C GLY A 284 -5.10 4.92 7.24
N ARG A 285 -6.00 4.97 8.25
CA ARG A 285 -5.65 5.04 9.68
C ARG A 285 -6.79 4.52 10.55
N SER A 286 -6.55 3.47 11.33
CA SER A 286 -7.58 2.89 12.21
C SER A 286 -7.47 3.38 13.66
N MET A 287 -6.26 3.78 14.08
CA MET A 287 -5.99 4.26 15.43
C MET A 287 -4.87 5.30 15.46
N MET A 288 -4.82 6.08 16.54
CA MET A 288 -3.68 6.91 16.91
C MET A 288 -3.08 6.35 18.20
N LEU A 289 -1.76 6.20 18.25
CA LEU A 289 -1.01 5.74 19.41
C LEU A 289 0.00 6.79 19.87
N SER A 290 0.36 6.70 21.15
CA SER A 290 1.49 7.39 21.77
C SER A 290 2.43 6.36 22.37
N VAL A 291 3.72 6.46 22.09
CA VAL A 291 4.75 5.68 22.77
C VAL A 291 4.88 6.21 24.19
N THR A 292 4.76 5.31 25.17
CA THR A 292 4.90 5.62 26.60
C THR A 292 6.09 4.92 27.23
N ASP A 293 6.78 4.06 26.46
CA ASP A 293 7.96 3.34 26.92
C ASP A 293 9.22 4.23 26.98
N PRO A 294 9.82 4.42 28.16
CA PRO A 294 10.98 5.29 28.31
C PRO A 294 12.23 4.72 27.62
N ALA A 295 12.36 3.39 27.50
CA ALA A 295 13.53 2.78 26.88
C ALA A 295 13.49 2.92 25.36
N LEU A 296 12.30 2.84 24.75
CA LEU A 296 12.12 3.15 23.33
C LEU A 296 12.39 4.63 23.05
N ILE A 297 11.74 5.54 23.79
CA ILE A 297 11.91 6.99 23.62
C ILE A 297 13.38 7.40 23.77
N ALA A 298 14.10 6.85 24.75
CA ALA A 298 15.52 7.16 24.96
C ALA A 298 16.43 6.68 23.82
N GLN A 299 16.07 5.59 23.13
CA GLN A 299 16.84 5.04 22.00
C GLN A 299 16.52 5.74 20.68
N THR A 300 15.24 5.99 20.40
CA THR A 300 14.76 6.36 19.05
C THR A 300 14.11 7.74 18.97
N GLY A 301 13.81 8.39 20.10
CA GLY A 301 12.96 9.58 20.17
C GLY A 301 11.46 9.29 20.01
N GLY A 302 11.05 8.03 19.86
CA GLY A 302 9.66 7.61 19.64
C GLY A 302 9.50 6.66 18.44
N ILE A 303 8.54 6.95 17.57
CA ILE A 303 8.33 6.21 16.32
C ILE A 303 9.26 6.77 15.25
N VAL A 304 10.01 5.91 14.57
CA VAL A 304 10.95 6.29 13.51
C VAL A 304 10.70 5.52 12.22
N GLN A 305 11.18 6.05 11.08
CA GLN A 305 11.11 5.33 9.81
C GLN A 305 11.79 3.96 9.91
N GLY A 306 11.21 2.95 9.29
CA GLY A 306 11.59 1.54 9.44
C GLY A 306 10.78 0.78 10.50
N MET A 307 10.26 1.45 11.53
CA MET A 307 9.36 0.82 12.52
C MET A 307 7.94 0.55 11.98
N SER A 308 7.57 1.09 10.81
CA SER A 308 6.24 0.77 10.25
C SER A 308 6.14 -0.73 9.99
N GLY A 309 5.03 -1.31 10.44
CA GLY A 309 4.83 -2.75 10.55
C GLY A 309 4.99 -3.29 11.97
N SER A 310 5.51 -2.50 12.93
CA SER A 310 5.57 -2.92 14.34
C SER A 310 4.18 -3.36 14.83
N PRO A 311 3.97 -4.64 15.20
CA PRO A 311 2.67 -5.16 15.60
C PRO A 311 2.16 -4.50 16.85
N ILE A 312 0.90 -4.08 16.85
CA ILE A 312 0.22 -3.49 17.99
C ILE A 312 -0.63 -4.57 18.66
N ILE A 313 -0.41 -4.79 19.96
CA ILE A 313 -1.06 -5.82 20.76
C ILE A 313 -1.84 -5.14 21.89
N GLN A 314 -3.11 -5.55 22.08
CA GLN A 314 -3.95 -5.08 23.18
C GLN A 314 -4.81 -6.23 23.68
N ASN A 315 -4.96 -6.36 25.00
CA ASN A 315 -5.77 -7.40 25.65
C ASN A 315 -5.45 -8.84 25.18
N GLY A 316 -4.17 -9.13 24.90
CA GLY A 316 -3.71 -10.43 24.42
C GLY A 316 -4.05 -10.75 22.95
N LYS A 317 -4.58 -9.78 22.20
CA LYS A 317 -4.88 -9.91 20.76
C LYS A 317 -3.97 -9.04 19.91
N LEU A 318 -3.67 -9.51 18.69
CA LEU A 318 -3.08 -8.66 17.66
C LEU A 318 -4.19 -7.72 17.13
N ILE A 319 -4.00 -6.41 17.29
CA ILE A 319 -5.01 -5.40 16.89
C ILE A 319 -4.64 -4.63 15.63
N GLY A 320 -3.35 -4.59 15.25
CA GLY A 320 -2.90 -3.78 14.12
C GLY A 320 -1.40 -3.68 13.95
N ALA A 321 -0.98 -2.67 13.17
CA ALA A 321 0.41 -2.35 12.89
C ALA A 321 0.65 -0.84 12.94
N VAL A 322 1.82 -0.41 13.42
CA VAL A 322 2.24 1.00 13.37
C VAL A 322 2.47 1.43 11.91
N THR A 323 1.97 2.61 11.54
CA THR A 323 2.14 3.19 10.19
C THR A 323 3.05 4.41 10.24
N HIS A 324 2.49 5.61 10.25
CA HIS A 324 3.22 6.86 10.10
C HIS A 324 3.37 7.59 11.44
N VAL A 325 4.54 8.18 11.67
CA VAL A 325 4.83 9.09 12.80
C VAL A 325 4.25 10.49 12.54
N LEU A 326 3.84 11.19 13.59
CA LEU A 326 3.53 12.62 13.53
C LEU A 326 4.84 13.41 13.49
N VAL A 327 5.13 14.10 12.39
CA VAL A 327 6.42 14.81 12.20
C VAL A 327 6.70 15.84 13.29
N ASN A 328 5.68 16.46 13.87
CA ASN A 328 5.80 17.43 14.96
C ASN A 328 5.88 16.82 16.37
N ASP A 329 5.57 15.53 16.53
CA ASP A 329 5.64 14.80 17.80
C ASP A 329 6.03 13.34 17.53
N PRO A 330 7.33 13.02 17.56
CA PRO A 330 7.81 11.68 17.22
C PRO A 330 7.31 10.60 18.19
N THR A 331 6.82 10.95 19.37
CA THR A 331 6.25 9.97 20.30
C THR A 331 4.87 9.48 19.84
N ARG A 332 4.23 10.14 18.87
CA ARG A 332 2.89 9.82 18.40
C ARG A 332 2.87 9.37 16.95
N GLY A 333 1.93 8.50 16.63
CA GLY A 333 1.75 7.99 15.28
C GLY A 333 0.39 7.38 15.05
N TYR A 334 0.18 6.92 13.83
CA TYR A 334 -1.00 6.19 13.40
C TYR A 334 -0.74 4.68 13.40
N GLY A 335 -1.82 3.92 13.53
CA GLY A 335 -1.83 2.48 13.27
C GLY A 335 -2.98 2.10 12.35
N ILE A 336 -2.81 1.01 11.62
CA ILE A 336 -3.86 0.36 10.82
C ILE A 336 -4.35 -0.89 11.56
N SER A 337 -5.65 -1.20 11.48
CA SER A 337 -6.21 -2.40 12.09
C SER A 337 -5.74 -3.66 11.34
N ILE A 338 -5.57 -4.75 12.09
CA ILE A 338 -5.19 -6.04 11.50
C ILE A 338 -6.23 -6.53 10.49
N GLU A 339 -7.51 -6.24 10.72
CA GLU A 339 -8.59 -6.57 9.78
C GLU A 339 -8.44 -5.86 8.43
N ASN A 340 -8.06 -4.58 8.41
CA ASN A 340 -7.85 -3.85 7.15
C ASN A 340 -6.68 -4.45 6.34
N MET A 341 -5.64 -4.95 7.03
CA MET A 341 -4.55 -5.68 6.40
C MET A 341 -5.04 -7.02 5.83
N LEU A 342 -5.80 -7.80 6.61
CA LEU A 342 -6.31 -9.12 6.20
C LEU A 342 -7.39 -9.04 5.10
N ASP A 343 -8.25 -8.02 5.10
CA ASP A 343 -9.27 -7.79 4.07
C ASP A 343 -8.64 -7.53 2.70
N THR A 344 -7.42 -6.98 2.67
CA THR A 344 -6.64 -6.80 1.44
C THR A 344 -6.24 -8.17 0.88
N ILE A 345 -5.66 -9.04 1.71
CA ILE A 345 -5.20 -10.39 1.31
C ILE A 345 -6.39 -11.29 0.95
N GLY A 346 -7.49 -11.18 1.68
CA GLY A 346 -8.73 -11.95 1.45
C GLY A 346 -9.56 -11.48 0.26
N GLY A 347 -9.19 -10.37 -0.39
CA GLY A 347 -9.93 -9.80 -1.54
C GLY A 347 -11.21 -9.03 -1.18
N ASN A 348 -11.54 -8.91 0.10
CA ASN A 348 -12.72 -8.17 0.59
C ASN A 348 -12.64 -6.66 0.37
N SER A 349 -11.43 -6.11 0.21
CA SER A 349 -11.18 -4.68 -0.01
C SER A 349 -11.97 -4.08 -1.18
N LYS A 350 -12.36 -4.88 -2.19
CA LYS A 350 -13.18 -4.43 -3.33
C LYS A 350 -14.65 -4.18 -3.00
N ASN A 351 -15.17 -4.69 -1.87
CA ASN A 351 -16.59 -4.57 -1.49
C ASN A 351 -16.89 -3.44 -0.48
N LYS A 352 -15.87 -2.75 0.04
CA LYS A 352 -16.05 -1.64 1.02
C LYS A 352 -16.02 -0.23 0.40
N ALA A 353 -15.92 -0.14 -0.93
CA ALA A 353 -15.80 1.12 -1.69
C ALA A 353 -17.00 1.37 -2.65
N ALA A 354 -18.13 0.69 -2.41
CA ALA A 354 -19.38 0.81 -3.16
C ALA A 354 -20.52 1.30 -2.24
#